data_AF-A0A076HDS8-F1
#
_entry.id   AF-A0A076HDS8-F1
#
_cell.length_a   1.000
_cell.length_b   1.000
_cell.length_c   1.000
_cell.angle_alpha   90.00
_cell.angle_beta   90.00
_cell.angle_gamma   90.00
#
_symmetry.space_group_name_H-M   'P 1'
#
loop_
_entity.id
_entity.type
_entity.pdbx_description
1 polymer ?
#
loop_
_entity_poly.entity_id
_entity_poly.type
_entity_poly.pdbx_seq_one_letter_code
_entity_poly.pdbx_strand_id
1 'polypeptide(L)'
;MTDRRITITWPNGHVTDVLVGSDWLPSAATAGVSIPTGCLGGSCGACEIEVNGKVVRACISTVPPSKSGELTVEFATDPHW
;
A
#
# COMPACT_ATOMS: atom_id res chain seq x y z
N MET A 1 -10.20 -20.60 2.07
CA MET A 1 -9.52 -19.30 1.86
C MET A 1 -10.42 -18.25 2.49
N THR A 2 -10.02 -17.67 3.61
CA THR A 2 -10.87 -16.74 4.35
C THR A 2 -10.72 -15.37 3.72
N ASP A 3 -11.80 -14.88 3.10
CA ASP A 3 -11.95 -13.53 2.54
C ASP A 3 -11.87 -12.50 3.68
N ARG A 4 -10.64 -12.22 4.16
CA ARG A 4 -10.41 -11.28 5.26
C ARG A 4 -10.21 -9.90 4.67
N ARG A 5 -11.16 -9.00 4.91
CA ARG A 5 -11.05 -7.59 4.57
C ARG A 5 -10.25 -6.83 5.62
N ILE A 6 -9.59 -5.78 5.15
CA ILE A 6 -8.87 -4.79 5.93
C ILE A 6 -9.26 -3.41 5.46
N THR A 7 -9.45 -2.53 6.43
CA THR A 7 -9.67 -1.11 6.20
C THR A 7 -8.33 -0.41 6.04
N ILE A 8 -8.16 0.31 4.94
CA ILE A 8 -6.93 1.04 4.62
C ILE A 8 -7.24 2.53 4.58
N THR A 9 -6.51 3.32 5.37
CA THR A 9 -6.47 4.78 5.28
C THR A 9 -5.31 5.20 4.38
N TRP A 10 -5.61 5.97 3.34
CA TRP A 10 -4.66 6.37 2.30
C TRP A 10 -4.12 7.79 2.51
N PRO A 11 -3.00 8.17 1.85
CA PRO A 11 -2.37 9.49 2.03
C PRO A 11 -3.29 10.69 1.69
N ASN A 12 -4.29 10.49 0.84
CA ASN A 12 -5.27 11.50 0.48
C ASN A 12 -6.46 11.59 1.47
N GLY A 13 -6.43 10.84 2.56
CA GLY A 13 -7.49 10.76 3.56
C GLY A 13 -8.66 9.86 3.18
N HIS A 14 -8.68 9.26 1.99
CA HIS A 14 -9.69 8.26 1.65
C HIS A 14 -9.49 6.98 2.46
N VAL A 15 -10.60 6.30 2.72
CA VAL A 15 -10.63 5.01 3.41
C VAL A 15 -11.32 3.99 2.52
N THR A 16 -10.71 2.81 2.36
CA THR A 16 -11.27 1.71 1.56
C THR A 16 -11.12 0.37 2.25
N ASP A 17 -12.07 -0.54 2.04
CA ASP A 17 -11.94 -1.94 2.44
C ASP A 17 -11.36 -2.78 1.31
N VAL A 18 -10.27 -3.48 1.60
CA VAL A 18 -9.49 -4.26 0.64
C VAL A 18 -9.29 -5.67 1.17
N LEU A 19 -9.20 -6.66 0.29
CA LEU A 19 -8.90 -8.04 0.69
C LEU A 19 -7.43 -8.20 1.02
N VAL A 20 -7.14 -8.96 2.08
CA VAL A 20 -5.79 -9.45 2.33
C VAL A 20 -5.34 -10.26 1.10
N GLY A 21 -4.15 -9.93 0.60
CA GLY A 21 -3.59 -10.51 -0.62
C GLY A 21 -3.90 -9.73 -1.90
N SER A 22 -4.68 -8.65 -1.86
CA SER A 22 -4.85 -7.76 -3.02
C SER A 22 -3.55 -7.00 -3.36
N ASP A 23 -3.36 -6.68 -4.63
CA ASP A 23 -2.24 -5.87 -5.09
C ASP A 23 -2.39 -4.40 -4.68
N TRP A 24 -1.30 -3.78 -4.23
CA TRP A 24 -1.34 -2.40 -3.75
C TRP A 24 -1.70 -1.37 -4.81
N LEU A 25 -1.18 -1.52 -6.04
CA LEU A 25 -1.38 -0.55 -7.12
C LEU A 25 -2.86 -0.36 -7.50
N PRO A 26 -3.63 -1.42 -7.84
CA PRO A 26 -5.05 -1.26 -8.15
C PRO A 26 -5.89 -0.85 -6.91
N SER A 27 -5.52 -1.30 -5.71
CA SER A 27 -6.21 -0.87 -4.47
C SER A 27 -6.04 0.62 -4.21
N ALA A 28 -4.83 1.16 -4.38
CA ALA A 28 -4.56 2.59 -4.25
C ALA A 28 -5.29 3.40 -5.33
N ALA A 29 -5.27 2.92 -6.58
CA ALA A 29 -5.97 3.58 -7.69
C ALA A 29 -7.49 3.68 -7.44
N THR A 30 -8.09 2.65 -6.86
CA THR A 30 -9.51 2.66 -6.46
C THR A 30 -9.81 3.72 -5.40
N ALA A 31 -8.84 4.02 -4.53
CA ALA A 31 -8.92 5.10 -3.54
C ALA A 31 -8.55 6.49 -4.10
N GLY A 32 -8.27 6.60 -5.40
CA GLY A 32 -7.81 7.85 -6.02
C GLY A 32 -6.37 8.22 -5.70
N VAL A 33 -5.55 7.26 -5.24
CA VAL A 33 -4.13 7.44 -4.97
C VAL A 33 -3.29 6.77 -6.05
N SER A 34 -2.39 7.54 -6.66
CA SER A 34 -1.42 7.01 -7.60
C SER A 34 -0.09 6.76 -6.89
N ILE A 35 0.28 5.49 -6.76
CA ILE A 35 1.62 5.10 -6.31
C ILE A 35 2.56 5.19 -7.51
N PRO A 36 3.65 5.97 -7.44
CA PRO A 36 4.61 6.07 -8.53
C PRO A 36 5.21 4.69 -8.87
N THR A 37 5.55 4.47 -10.14
CA THR A 37 6.18 3.23 -10.58
C THR A 37 7.26 3.52 -11.61
N GLY A 38 8.17 2.57 -11.80
CA GLY A 38 9.24 2.65 -12.79
C GLY A 38 9.52 1.28 -13.43
N CYS A 39 10.12 0.37 -12.66
CA CYS A 39 10.53 -0.94 -13.18
C CYS A 39 9.49 -2.07 -13.06
N LEU A 40 8.46 -1.91 -12.22
CA LEU A 40 7.50 -2.96 -11.82
C LEU A 40 8.12 -4.28 -11.29
N GLY A 41 9.44 -4.31 -11.05
CA GLY A 41 10.16 -5.41 -10.40
C GLY A 41 10.68 -5.07 -9.00
N GLY A 42 10.29 -3.90 -8.46
CA GLY A 42 10.70 -3.42 -7.15
C GLY A 42 12.13 -2.90 -7.02
N SER A 43 13.03 -3.17 -7.97
CA SER A 43 14.45 -2.80 -7.86
C SER A 43 14.71 -1.28 -7.82
N CYS A 44 13.85 -0.48 -8.44
CA CYS A 44 14.05 0.97 -8.59
C CYS A 44 13.53 1.81 -7.41
N GLY A 45 12.87 1.23 -6.41
CA GLY A 45 12.32 1.96 -5.25
C GLY A 45 11.14 2.91 -5.52
N ALA A 46 10.85 3.28 -6.77
CA ALA A 46 9.78 4.23 -7.11
C ALA A 46 8.39 3.88 -6.56
N CYS A 47 8.11 2.59 -6.33
CA CYS A 47 6.83 2.09 -5.81
C CYS A 47 6.80 1.94 -4.28
N GLU A 48 7.71 2.60 -3.57
CA GLU A 48 7.79 2.51 -2.11
C GLU A 48 6.68 3.31 -1.42
N ILE A 49 5.99 2.61 -0.51
CA ILE A 49 4.99 3.17 0.38
C ILE A 49 5.31 2.71 1.80
N GLU A 50 4.97 3.53 2.78
CA GLU A 50 5.02 3.15 4.17
C GLU A 50 3.67 2.56 4.59
N VAL A 51 3.67 1.39 5.23
CA VAL A 51 2.49 0.72 5.75
C VAL A 51 2.70 0.51 7.25
N ASN A 52 1.99 1.28 8.07
CA ASN A 52 2.16 1.30 9.54
C ASN A 52 3.63 1.39 9.99
N GLY A 53 4.41 2.34 9.44
CA GLY A 53 5.83 2.49 9.82
C GLY A 53 6.81 1.59 9.07
N LYS A 54 6.34 0.71 8.18
CA LYS A 54 7.22 -0.20 7.41
C LYS A 54 7.16 0.10 5.93
N VAL A 55 8.31 0.41 5.34
CA VAL A 55 8.44 0.58 3.89
C VAL A 55 8.28 -0.76 3.18
N VAL A 56 7.41 -0.79 2.17
CA VAL A 56 7.19 -1.92 1.27
C VAL A 56 7.19 -1.45 -0.18
N ARG A 57 7.48 -2.38 -1.10
CA ARG A 57 7.44 -2.14 -2.54
C ARG A 57 6.08 -2.55 -3.08
N ALA A 58 5.20 -1.57 -3.32
CA ALA A 58 3.81 -1.79 -3.73
C ALA A 58 3.68 -2.64 -5.01
N CYS A 59 4.63 -2.49 -5.94
CA CYS A 59 4.58 -3.14 -7.24
C CYS A 59 4.91 -4.64 -7.24
N ILE A 60 5.42 -5.20 -6.13
CA ILE A 60 5.78 -6.62 -6.02
C ILE A 60 5.29 -7.26 -4.71
N SER A 61 4.37 -6.59 -4.01
CA SER A 61 3.82 -7.07 -2.75
C SER A 61 2.31 -6.88 -2.71
N THR A 62 1.67 -7.53 -1.74
CA THR A 62 0.23 -7.51 -1.56
C THR A 62 -0.15 -7.01 -0.17
N VAL A 63 -1.41 -6.65 0.01
CA VAL A 63 -1.97 -6.19 1.29
C VAL A 63 -1.84 -7.29 2.34
N PRO A 64 -1.07 -7.08 3.44
CA PRO A 64 -0.88 -8.09 4.47
C PRO A 64 -2.10 -8.16 5.40
N PRO A 65 -2.25 -9.27 6.15
CA PRO A 65 -3.17 -9.29 7.28
C PRO A 65 -2.67 -8.37 8.41
N SER A 66 -3.60 -7.77 9.13
CA SER A 66 -3.39 -6.96 10.33
C SER A 66 -4.25 -7.51 11.46
N LYS A 67 -3.69 -7.52 12.67
CA LYS A 67 -4.42 -7.95 13.88
C LYS A 67 -5.55 -6.98 14.23
N SER A 68 -5.34 -5.68 14.03
CA SER A 68 -6.36 -4.64 14.24
C SER A 68 -7.43 -4.64 13.15
N GLY A 69 -7.15 -5.23 11.97
CA GLY A 69 -8.01 -5.12 10.79
C GLY A 69 -7.80 -3.82 10.01
N GLU A 70 -6.84 -2.99 10.42
CA GLU A 70 -6.60 -1.66 9.86
C GLU A 70 -5.14 -1.50 9.43
N LEU A 71 -4.92 -0.74 8.36
CA LEU A 71 -3.63 -0.28 7.87
C LEU A 71 -3.69 1.22 7.56
N THR A 72 -2.59 1.93 7.83
CA THR A 72 -2.36 3.31 7.39
C THR A 72 -1.24 3.31 6.38
N VAL A 73 -1.48 3.96 5.24
CA VAL A 73 -0.53 4.06 4.13
C VAL A 73 -0.07 5.50 3.96
N GLU A 74 1.23 5.69 3.87
CA GLU A 74 1.88 6.96 3.56
C GLU A 74 2.85 6.80 2.37
N PHE A 75 3.20 7.90 1.69
CA PHE A 75 4.28 7.86 0.72
C PHE A 75 5.61 7.74 1.46
N ALA A 76 6.48 6.84 1.01
CA ALA A 76 7.81 6.74 1.56
C ALA A 76 8.55 8.07 1.31
N THR A 77 8.94 8.74 2.39
CA THR A 77 9.72 9.97 2.32
C THR A 77 11.14 9.62 2.76
N ASP A 78 12.12 9.77 1.88
CA ASP A 78 13.52 9.68 2.28
C ASP A 78 13.92 11.02 2.92
N PRO A 79 14.28 11.06 4.22
CA PRO A 79 14.64 12.30 4.90
C PRO A 79 16.02 12.85 4.50
N HIS A 80 16.76 12.16 3.64
CA HIS A 80 18.11 12.56 3.19
C HIS A 80 18.13 13.27 1.82
N TRP A 81 16.96 13.69 1.31
CA TRP A 81 16.84 14.54 0.12
C TRP A 81 16.24 15.91 0.40
#